data_AF-A0A969FJM5-F1
#
_entry.id   AF-A0A969FJM5-F1
#
_cell.length_a   1.000
_cell.length_b   1.000
_cell.length_c   1.000
_cell.angle_alpha   90.00
_cell.angle_beta   90.00
_cell.angle_gamma   90.00
#
_symmetry.space_group_name_H-M   'P 1'
#
loop_
_entity.id
_entity.type
_entity.pdbx_description
1 polymer ?
#
loop_
_entity_poly.entity_id
_entity_poly.type
_entity_poly.pdbx_seq_one_letter_code
_entity_poly.pdbx_strand_id
1 'polypeptide(L)'
;ALVKVMEYRDHLDAIRRRTVLEQRAEENVAAARLAAQVAGDRQQSATSLDEWQQAHASWQLAIESLMRVPGGTTGEEAAQALLEDYTPLRDSAQRQQSREQTAVLRYQLATEAADRARVAVNEKRWQQAIGFWQQAIANLREVPTQSTYAENARAALESHTRSLTQTVAKQEMALMLDQTSKNLAEFCTSTTQICSYTVSESRLVVRLRADYLATVRRLDQQAAANKSVETRVQLEQHLKSTIDALKSISESAGIAIDVLDPAGQRLAQYTPGG
;
A
#
# COMPACT_ATOMS: atom_id res chain seq x y z
N ALA A 1 -88.81 -2.72 16.05
CA ALA A 1 -88.33 -3.32 14.79
C ALA A 1 -87.25 -2.48 14.12
N LEU A 2 -87.47 -1.18 13.86
CA LEU A 2 -86.49 -0.27 13.23
C LEU A 2 -85.15 -0.14 13.98
N VAL A 3 -85.17 -0.03 15.31
CA VAL A 3 -83.96 0.05 16.15
C VAL A 3 -83.05 -1.18 15.96
N LYS A 4 -83.63 -2.40 16.01
CA LYS A 4 -82.88 -3.64 15.77
C LYS A 4 -82.27 -3.70 14.37
N VAL A 5 -82.96 -3.23 13.34
CA VAL A 5 -82.42 -3.21 11.96
C VAL A 5 -81.22 -2.26 11.84
N MET A 6 -81.23 -1.13 12.54
CA MET A 6 -80.08 -0.23 12.62
C MET A 6 -78.91 -0.88 13.37
N GLU A 7 -79.17 -1.47 14.55
CA GLU A 7 -78.15 -2.22 15.32
C GLU A 7 -77.50 -3.35 14.50
N TYR A 8 -78.29 -4.12 13.75
CA TYR A 8 -77.74 -5.17 12.88
C TYR A 8 -76.89 -4.63 11.74
N ARG A 9 -77.25 -3.47 11.17
CA ARG A 9 -76.45 -2.82 10.13
C ARG A 9 -75.13 -2.31 10.69
N ASP A 10 -75.16 -1.69 11.86
CA ASP A 10 -73.95 -1.19 12.54
C ASP A 10 -73.01 -2.35 12.93
N HIS A 11 -73.55 -3.46 13.44
CA HIS A 11 -72.78 -4.67 13.71
C HIS A 11 -72.19 -5.27 12.44
N LEU A 12 -72.95 -5.34 11.33
CA LEU A 12 -72.45 -5.85 10.06
C LEU A 12 -71.30 -5.00 9.52
N ASP A 13 -71.40 -3.67 9.61
CA ASP A 13 -70.34 -2.76 9.17
C ASP A 13 -69.11 -2.79 10.09
N ALA A 14 -69.30 -3.05 11.39
CA ALA A 14 -68.19 -3.31 12.31
C ALA A 14 -67.47 -4.63 11.97
N ILE A 15 -68.22 -5.71 11.72
CA ILE A 15 -67.66 -7.01 11.31
C ILE A 15 -66.90 -6.87 10.00
N ARG A 16 -67.47 -6.22 8.98
CA ARG A 16 -66.80 -6.01 7.68
C ARG A 16 -65.49 -5.26 7.83
N ARG A 17 -65.48 -4.17 8.62
CA ARG A 17 -64.24 -3.42 8.91
C ARG A 17 -63.22 -4.29 9.62
N ARG A 18 -63.65 -5.11 10.57
CA ARG A 18 -62.77 -6.05 11.27
C ARG A 18 -62.17 -7.10 10.33
N THR A 19 -62.97 -7.71 9.45
CA THR A 19 -62.50 -8.70 8.48
C THR A 19 -61.39 -8.14 7.57
N VAL A 20 -61.53 -6.89 7.09
CA VAL A 20 -60.49 -6.26 6.26
C VAL A 20 -59.19 -6.03 7.05
N LEU A 21 -59.28 -5.66 8.33
CA LEU A 21 -58.09 -5.50 9.17
C LEU A 21 -57.40 -6.83 9.43
N GLU A 22 -58.16 -7.90 9.69
CA GLU A 22 -57.60 -9.25 9.89
C GLU A 22 -56.93 -9.77 8.61
N GLN A 23 -57.57 -9.60 7.46
CA GLN A 23 -56.98 -10.02 6.18
C GLN A 23 -55.67 -9.27 5.91
N ARG A 24 -55.62 -7.96 6.15
CA ARG A 24 -54.39 -7.18 6.01
C ARG A 24 -53.31 -7.61 7.00
N ALA A 25 -53.69 -7.98 8.22
CA ALA A 25 -52.74 -8.52 9.20
C ALA A 25 -52.11 -9.81 8.70
N GLU A 26 -52.92 -10.75 8.20
CA GLU A 26 -52.47 -12.02 7.64
C GLU A 26 -51.55 -11.83 6.43
N GLU A 27 -51.94 -10.99 5.47
CA GLU A 27 -51.14 -10.68 4.28
C GLU A 27 -49.77 -10.09 4.64
N ASN A 28 -49.74 -9.15 5.61
CA ASN A 28 -48.50 -8.53 6.07
C ASN A 28 -47.58 -9.52 6.81
N VAL A 29 -48.13 -10.40 7.66
CA VAL A 29 -47.35 -11.45 8.34
C VAL A 29 -46.81 -12.45 7.32
N ALA A 30 -47.60 -12.85 6.33
CA ALA A 30 -47.17 -13.76 5.28
C ALA A 30 -46.05 -13.14 4.41
N ALA A 31 -46.22 -11.88 4.01
CA ALA A 31 -45.19 -11.13 3.27
C ALA A 31 -43.89 -11.02 4.07
N ALA A 32 -43.98 -10.74 5.37
CA ALA A 32 -42.83 -10.68 6.25
C ALA A 32 -42.06 -12.01 6.31
N ARG A 33 -42.76 -13.13 6.47
CA ARG A 33 -42.16 -14.47 6.50
C ARG A 33 -41.45 -14.82 5.20
N LEU A 34 -42.06 -14.51 4.06
CA LEU A 34 -41.46 -14.74 2.75
C LEU A 34 -40.18 -13.89 2.56
N ALA A 35 -40.26 -12.60 2.91
CA ALA A 35 -39.10 -11.71 2.84
C ALA A 35 -37.96 -12.17 3.77
N ALA A 36 -38.29 -12.65 4.98
CA ALA A 36 -37.33 -13.19 5.94
C ALA A 36 -36.67 -14.48 5.45
N GLN A 37 -37.41 -15.37 4.77
CA GLN A 37 -36.85 -16.56 4.16
C GLN A 37 -35.80 -16.19 3.09
N VAL A 38 -36.17 -15.29 2.17
CA VAL A 38 -35.24 -14.77 1.16
C VAL A 38 -34.03 -14.10 1.80
N ALA A 39 -34.24 -13.33 2.88
CA ALA A 39 -33.17 -12.67 3.61
C ALA A 39 -32.19 -13.67 4.25
N GLY A 40 -32.71 -14.74 4.87
CA GLY A 40 -31.91 -15.81 5.46
C GLY A 40 -31.06 -16.54 4.42
N ASP A 41 -31.66 -16.93 3.30
CA ASP A 41 -30.95 -17.61 2.20
C ASP A 41 -29.84 -16.74 1.61
N ARG A 42 -30.13 -15.45 1.39
CA ARG A 42 -29.14 -14.48 0.90
C ARG A 42 -28.01 -14.27 1.92
N GLN A 43 -28.35 -14.10 3.19
CA GLN A 43 -27.36 -13.92 4.24
C GLN A 43 -26.44 -15.15 4.39
N GLN A 44 -26.98 -16.37 4.23
CA GLN A 44 -26.20 -17.59 4.34
C GLN A 44 -25.23 -17.79 3.16
N SER A 45 -25.60 -17.32 1.97
CA SER A 45 -24.82 -17.48 0.74
C SER A 45 -23.99 -16.26 0.34
N ALA A 46 -24.11 -15.14 1.05
CA ALA A 46 -23.45 -13.89 0.70
C ALA A 46 -21.92 -13.97 0.81
N THR A 47 -21.25 -13.67 -0.29
CA THR A 47 -19.78 -13.64 -0.47
C THR A 47 -19.29 -12.31 -1.04
N SER A 48 -20.15 -11.31 -1.15
CA SER A 48 -19.83 -10.00 -1.70
C SER A 48 -20.65 -8.89 -1.06
N LEU A 49 -20.18 -7.63 -1.21
CA LEU A 49 -20.90 -6.45 -0.71
C LEU A 49 -22.34 -6.37 -1.24
N ASP A 50 -22.53 -6.63 -2.54
CA ASP A 50 -23.85 -6.56 -3.18
C ASP A 50 -24.81 -7.59 -2.56
N GLU A 51 -24.35 -8.83 -2.35
CA GLU A 51 -25.16 -9.88 -1.72
C GLU A 51 -25.52 -9.52 -0.27
N TRP A 52 -24.60 -8.93 0.49
CA TRP A 52 -24.89 -8.44 1.85
C TRP A 52 -25.88 -7.27 1.86
N GLN A 53 -25.80 -6.37 0.88
CA GLN A 53 -26.80 -5.30 0.69
C GLN A 53 -28.18 -5.87 0.39
N GLN A 54 -28.27 -6.87 -0.48
CA GLN A 54 -29.54 -7.54 -0.81
C GLN A 54 -30.12 -8.29 0.39
N ALA A 55 -29.29 -8.98 1.17
CA ALA A 55 -29.71 -9.66 2.40
C ALA A 55 -30.28 -8.66 3.42
N HIS A 56 -29.57 -7.56 3.67
CA HIS A 56 -30.03 -6.49 4.56
C HIS A 56 -31.35 -5.87 4.09
N ALA A 57 -31.47 -5.54 2.80
CA ALA A 57 -32.71 -4.98 2.24
C ALA A 57 -33.90 -5.95 2.38
N SER A 58 -33.67 -7.26 2.25
CA SER A 58 -34.69 -8.29 2.43
C SER A 58 -35.18 -8.37 3.88
N TRP A 59 -34.25 -8.26 4.85
CA TRP A 59 -34.60 -8.16 6.26
C TRP A 59 -35.37 -6.89 6.59
N GLN A 60 -34.99 -5.74 6.01
CA GLN A 60 -35.74 -4.49 6.17
C GLN A 60 -37.17 -4.64 5.65
N LEU A 61 -37.36 -5.24 4.47
CA LEU A 61 -38.69 -5.50 3.92
C LEU A 61 -39.54 -6.40 4.83
N ALA A 62 -38.93 -7.42 5.44
CA ALA A 62 -39.61 -8.29 6.40
C ALA A 62 -40.11 -7.50 7.61
N ILE A 63 -39.24 -6.69 8.23
CA ILE A 63 -39.56 -5.85 9.38
C ILE A 63 -40.64 -4.81 9.02
N GLU A 64 -40.51 -4.12 7.88
CA GLU A 64 -41.49 -3.14 7.42
C GLU A 64 -42.88 -3.76 7.20
N SER A 65 -42.93 -5.01 6.74
CA SER A 65 -44.20 -5.74 6.57
C SER A 65 -44.84 -6.04 7.93
N LEU A 66 -44.05 -6.44 8.94
CA LEU A 66 -44.55 -6.64 10.31
C LEU A 66 -45.05 -5.33 10.94
N MET A 67 -44.35 -4.21 10.72
CA MET A 67 -44.77 -2.89 11.21
C MET A 67 -46.08 -2.38 10.59
N ARG A 68 -46.51 -2.93 9.44
CA ARG A 68 -47.79 -2.61 8.79
C ARG A 68 -48.96 -3.44 9.31
N VAL A 69 -48.74 -4.42 10.19
CA VAL A 69 -49.81 -5.22 10.81
C VAL A 69 -50.68 -4.31 11.68
N PRO A 70 -52.00 -4.21 11.41
CA PRO A 70 -52.87 -3.36 12.21
C PRO A 70 -52.98 -3.84 13.66
N GLY A 71 -52.89 -2.91 14.61
CA GLY A 71 -53.10 -3.20 16.02
C GLY A 71 -54.50 -3.74 16.32
N GLY A 72 -54.59 -4.55 17.36
CA GLY A 72 -55.79 -5.22 17.82
C GLY A 72 -56.24 -6.39 16.95
N THR A 73 -55.50 -6.79 15.91
CA THR A 73 -55.79 -7.96 15.04
C THR A 73 -55.21 -9.24 15.61
N THR A 74 -55.62 -10.41 15.11
CA THR A 74 -55.05 -11.70 15.54
C THR A 74 -53.58 -11.85 15.14
N GLY A 75 -53.12 -11.07 14.14
CA GLY A 75 -51.72 -11.09 13.69
C GLY A 75 -50.75 -10.27 14.54
N GLU A 76 -51.25 -9.45 15.47
CA GLU A 76 -50.41 -8.51 16.24
C GLU A 76 -49.35 -9.22 17.10
N GLU A 77 -49.74 -10.25 17.86
CA GLU A 77 -48.81 -11.01 18.72
C GLU A 77 -47.74 -11.71 17.90
N ALA A 78 -48.13 -12.34 16.78
CA ALA A 78 -47.19 -12.95 15.85
C ALA A 78 -46.24 -11.91 15.23
N ALA A 79 -46.74 -10.71 14.93
CA ALA A 79 -45.92 -9.64 14.38
C ALA A 79 -44.88 -9.13 15.39
N GLN A 80 -45.27 -8.96 16.65
CA GLN A 80 -44.37 -8.55 17.73
C GLN A 80 -43.26 -9.59 17.96
N ALA A 81 -43.63 -10.87 18.07
CA ALA A 81 -42.64 -11.95 18.23
C ALA A 81 -41.64 -12.00 17.05
N LEU A 82 -42.13 -11.92 15.80
CA LEU A 82 -41.26 -11.91 14.63
C LEU A 82 -40.37 -10.66 14.54
N LEU A 83 -40.82 -9.52 15.05
CA LEU A 83 -39.99 -8.31 15.13
C LEU A 83 -38.81 -8.49 16.09
N GLU A 84 -39.03 -9.16 17.23
CA GLU A 84 -37.97 -9.51 18.19
C GLU A 84 -36.92 -10.44 17.55
N ASP A 85 -37.36 -11.40 16.73
CA ASP A 85 -36.48 -12.34 16.04
C ASP A 85 -35.74 -11.72 14.85
N TYR A 86 -36.41 -10.90 14.03
CA TYR A 86 -35.86 -10.41 12.75
C TYR A 86 -34.95 -9.19 12.91
N THR A 87 -35.17 -8.37 13.94
CA THR A 87 -34.33 -7.20 14.23
C THR A 87 -32.84 -7.55 14.39
N PRO A 88 -32.43 -8.51 15.24
CA PRO A 88 -31.01 -8.84 15.41
C PRO A 88 -30.39 -9.43 14.13
N LEU A 89 -31.17 -10.13 13.30
CA LEU A 89 -30.71 -10.67 12.01
C LEU A 89 -30.45 -9.56 11.00
N ARG A 90 -31.37 -8.59 10.90
CA ARG A 90 -31.19 -7.37 10.10
C ARG A 90 -29.93 -6.61 10.53
N ASP A 91 -29.75 -6.41 11.82
CA ASP A 91 -28.58 -5.69 12.36
C ASP A 91 -27.28 -6.46 12.08
N SER A 92 -27.33 -7.80 12.08
CA SER A 92 -26.19 -8.63 11.68
C SER A 92 -25.83 -8.43 10.21
N ALA A 93 -26.81 -8.49 9.31
CA ALA A 93 -26.61 -8.23 7.89
C ALA A 93 -26.08 -6.81 7.63
N GLN A 94 -26.60 -5.81 8.35
CA GLN A 94 -26.13 -4.42 8.26
C GLN A 94 -24.66 -4.27 8.70
N ARG A 95 -24.28 -4.91 9.81
CA ARG A 95 -22.88 -4.89 10.28
C ARG A 95 -21.95 -5.53 9.26
N GLN A 96 -22.35 -6.65 8.67
CA GLN A 96 -21.53 -7.32 7.68
C GLN A 96 -21.44 -6.53 6.37
N GLN A 97 -22.54 -5.95 5.89
CA GLN A 97 -22.54 -4.99 4.78
C GLN A 97 -21.54 -3.85 5.00
N SER A 98 -21.56 -3.22 6.17
CA SER A 98 -20.65 -2.12 6.50
C SER A 98 -19.17 -2.55 6.50
N ARG A 99 -18.89 -3.77 6.98
CA ARG A 99 -17.55 -4.36 6.92
C ARG A 99 -17.09 -4.60 5.50
N GLU A 100 -17.93 -5.20 4.65
CA GLU A 100 -17.59 -5.42 3.24
C GLU A 100 -17.38 -4.10 2.51
N GLN A 101 -18.19 -3.08 2.78
CA GLN A 101 -18.03 -1.75 2.20
C GLN A 101 -16.68 -1.14 2.56
N THR A 102 -16.32 -1.22 3.85
CA THR A 102 -15.00 -0.78 4.32
C THR A 102 -13.89 -1.60 3.66
N ALA A 103 -14.05 -2.91 3.57
CA ALA A 103 -13.06 -3.81 2.97
C ALA A 103 -12.78 -3.47 1.50
N VAL A 104 -13.84 -3.32 0.69
CA VAL A 104 -13.74 -2.93 -0.73
C VAL A 104 -13.01 -1.59 -0.86
N LEU A 105 -13.44 -0.56 -0.12
CA LEU A 105 -12.85 0.78 -0.19
C LEU A 105 -11.36 0.75 0.17
N ARG A 106 -11.02 0.13 1.31
CA ARG A 106 -9.63 0.07 1.79
C ARG A 106 -8.75 -0.74 0.83
N TYR A 107 -9.24 -1.85 0.31
CA TYR A 107 -8.49 -2.66 -0.64
C TYR A 107 -8.26 -1.92 -1.97
N GLN A 108 -9.24 -1.16 -2.46
CA GLN A 108 -9.10 -0.32 -3.66
C GLN A 108 -8.07 0.80 -3.45
N LEU A 109 -8.18 1.55 -2.36
CA LEU A 109 -7.22 2.61 -2.02
C LEU A 109 -5.79 2.07 -1.87
N ALA A 110 -5.65 0.86 -1.30
CA ALA A 110 -4.37 0.20 -1.21
C ALA A 110 -3.79 -0.13 -2.59
N THR A 111 -4.61 -0.67 -3.48
CA THR A 111 -4.21 -1.03 -4.85
C THR A 111 -3.77 0.21 -5.63
N GLU A 112 -4.54 1.30 -5.60
CA GLU A 112 -4.18 2.55 -6.26
C GLU A 112 -2.90 3.18 -5.72
N ALA A 113 -2.65 3.08 -4.41
CA ALA A 113 -1.42 3.56 -3.80
C ALA A 113 -0.23 2.68 -4.23
N ALA A 114 -0.38 1.36 -4.26
CA ALA A 114 0.65 0.44 -4.76
C ALA A 114 0.99 0.70 -6.23
N ASP A 115 0.00 1.00 -7.07
CA ASP A 115 0.19 1.34 -8.48
C ASP A 115 1.04 2.61 -8.63
N ARG A 116 0.69 3.66 -7.87
CA ARG A 116 1.47 4.91 -7.81
C ARG A 116 2.89 4.68 -7.29
N ALA A 117 3.07 3.80 -6.30
CA ALA A 117 4.39 3.42 -5.81
C ALA A 117 5.25 2.77 -6.90
N ARG A 118 4.68 1.84 -7.69
CA ARG A 118 5.39 1.20 -8.80
C ARG A 118 5.80 2.18 -9.89
N VAL A 119 4.94 3.13 -10.24
CA VAL A 119 5.28 4.22 -11.18
C VAL A 119 6.46 5.04 -10.63
N ALA A 120 6.39 5.49 -9.39
CA ALA A 120 7.45 6.27 -8.75
C ALA A 120 8.78 5.49 -8.65
N VAL A 121 8.74 4.16 -8.40
CA VAL A 121 9.91 3.27 -8.45
C VAL A 121 10.55 3.28 -9.83
N ASN A 122 9.75 3.14 -10.89
CA ASN A 122 10.26 3.13 -12.27
C ASN A 122 10.87 4.47 -12.68
N GLU A 123 10.33 5.57 -12.16
CA GLU A 123 10.85 6.92 -12.34
C GLU A 123 12.02 7.26 -11.40
N LYS A 124 12.47 6.31 -10.56
CA LYS A 124 13.53 6.49 -9.54
C LYS A 124 13.21 7.59 -8.52
N ARG A 125 11.92 7.91 -8.32
CA ARG A 125 11.43 8.86 -7.32
C ARG A 125 11.23 8.14 -5.98
N TRP A 126 12.33 7.65 -5.40
CA TRP A 126 12.30 6.72 -4.27
C TRP A 126 11.51 7.21 -3.06
N GLN A 127 11.68 8.47 -2.68
CA GLN A 127 11.01 9.04 -1.51
C GLN A 127 9.49 9.11 -1.69
N GLN A 128 9.01 9.41 -2.91
CA GLN A 128 7.59 9.38 -3.23
C GLN A 128 7.06 7.94 -3.25
N ALA A 129 7.81 7.01 -3.84
CA ALA A 129 7.46 5.60 -3.86
C ALA A 129 7.30 5.01 -2.45
N ILE A 130 8.20 5.35 -1.52
CA ILE A 130 8.12 4.96 -0.12
C ILE A 130 6.81 5.45 0.51
N GLY A 131 6.45 6.72 0.31
CA GLY A 131 5.20 7.28 0.80
C GLY A 131 3.96 6.54 0.27
N PHE A 132 3.95 6.22 -1.02
CA PHE A 132 2.84 5.45 -1.63
C PHE A 132 2.78 4.00 -1.13
N TRP A 133 3.92 3.32 -0.93
CA TRP A 133 3.93 1.99 -0.33
C TRP A 133 3.41 1.99 1.11
N GLN A 134 3.81 2.98 1.91
CA GLN A 134 3.31 3.14 3.28
C GLN A 134 1.80 3.38 3.29
N GLN A 135 1.29 4.22 2.38
CA GLN A 135 -0.15 4.45 2.21
C GLN A 135 -0.89 3.16 1.82
N ALA A 136 -0.32 2.37 0.90
CA ALA A 136 -0.91 1.09 0.49
C ALA A 136 -1.02 0.13 1.69
N ILE A 137 0.07 -0.03 2.44
CA ILE A 137 0.14 -0.86 3.64
C ILE A 137 -0.84 -0.39 4.72
N ALA A 138 -0.95 0.92 4.94
CA ALA A 138 -1.88 1.48 5.92
C ALA A 138 -3.34 1.13 5.58
N ASN A 139 -3.74 1.28 4.31
CA ASN A 139 -5.08 0.91 3.87
C ASN A 139 -5.34 -0.60 4.01
N LEU A 140 -4.37 -1.46 3.67
CA LEU A 140 -4.51 -2.91 3.84
C LEU A 140 -4.71 -3.33 5.31
N ARG A 141 -4.08 -2.63 6.25
CA ARG A 141 -4.26 -2.88 7.69
C ARG A 141 -5.65 -2.52 8.20
N GLU A 142 -6.35 -1.65 7.50
CA GLU A 142 -7.73 -1.25 7.83
C GLU A 142 -8.80 -2.14 7.18
N VAL A 143 -8.40 -3.15 6.39
CA VAL A 143 -9.34 -4.14 5.85
C VAL A 143 -9.86 -5.04 6.99
N PRO A 144 -11.18 -5.12 7.23
CA PRO A 144 -11.73 -5.96 8.29
C PRO A 144 -11.39 -7.45 8.10
N THR A 145 -10.97 -8.12 9.16
CA THR A 145 -10.55 -9.54 9.14
C THR A 145 -11.69 -10.53 8.89
N GLN A 146 -12.94 -10.11 9.10
CA GLN A 146 -14.15 -10.90 8.83
C GLN A 146 -14.81 -10.47 7.51
N SER A 147 -14.06 -9.86 6.59
CA SER A 147 -14.53 -9.52 5.25
C SER A 147 -14.07 -10.55 4.21
N THR A 148 -14.73 -10.53 3.06
CA THR A 148 -14.35 -11.34 1.89
C THR A 148 -12.97 -11.00 1.34
N TYR A 149 -12.44 -9.80 1.63
CA TYR A 149 -11.12 -9.34 1.18
C TYR A 149 -9.98 -9.66 2.16
N ALA A 150 -10.25 -10.24 3.33
CA ALA A 150 -9.25 -10.41 4.39
C ALA A 150 -8.01 -11.18 3.93
N GLU A 151 -8.16 -12.31 3.23
CA GLU A 151 -7.03 -13.11 2.76
C GLU A 151 -6.22 -12.37 1.68
N ASN A 152 -6.92 -11.77 0.70
CA ASN A 152 -6.27 -10.98 -0.34
C ASN A 152 -5.50 -9.79 0.25
N ALA A 153 -6.05 -9.14 1.29
CA ALA A 153 -5.41 -8.04 1.97
C ALA A 153 -4.14 -8.48 2.73
N ARG A 154 -4.17 -9.65 3.40
CA ARG A 154 -2.97 -10.22 4.06
C ARG A 154 -1.88 -10.55 3.06
N ALA A 155 -2.21 -11.22 1.96
CA ALA A 155 -1.23 -11.54 0.91
C ALA A 155 -0.62 -10.27 0.30
N ALA A 156 -1.44 -9.25 0.04
CA ALA A 156 -0.98 -7.96 -0.45
C ALA A 156 -0.07 -7.25 0.56
N LEU A 157 -0.38 -7.32 1.86
CA LEU A 157 0.40 -6.69 2.93
C LEU A 157 1.84 -7.20 2.95
N GLU A 158 2.03 -8.52 2.84
CA GLU A 158 3.35 -9.15 2.77
C GLU A 158 4.13 -8.72 1.52
N SER A 159 3.47 -8.72 0.37
CA SER A 159 4.08 -8.30 -0.90
C SER A 159 4.49 -6.82 -0.90
N HIS A 160 3.62 -5.94 -0.41
CA HIS A 160 3.87 -4.50 -0.34
C HIS A 160 4.93 -4.15 0.70
N THR A 161 4.98 -4.86 1.83
CA THR A 161 6.05 -4.69 2.83
C THR A 161 7.42 -5.02 2.23
N ARG A 162 7.54 -6.12 1.49
CA ARG A 162 8.78 -6.45 0.77
C ARG A 162 9.15 -5.38 -0.27
N SER A 163 8.17 -4.90 -1.02
CA SER A 163 8.39 -3.85 -2.03
C SER A 163 8.84 -2.53 -1.39
N LEU A 164 8.28 -2.17 -0.22
CA LEU A 164 8.73 -1.03 0.57
C LEU A 164 10.19 -1.20 1.00
N THR A 165 10.55 -2.33 1.61
CA THR A 165 11.93 -2.61 2.04
C THR A 165 12.91 -2.50 0.88
N GLN A 166 12.58 -3.07 -0.28
CA GLN A 166 13.41 -2.94 -1.48
C GLN A 166 13.54 -1.50 -1.96
N THR A 167 12.46 -0.71 -1.88
CA THR A 167 12.46 0.70 -2.29
C THR A 167 13.33 1.56 -1.36
N VAL A 168 13.27 1.31 -0.05
CA VAL A 168 14.14 1.97 0.94
C VAL A 168 15.61 1.65 0.67
N ALA A 169 15.95 0.38 0.45
CA ALA A 169 17.33 -0.02 0.12
C ALA A 169 17.84 0.65 -1.17
N LYS A 170 16.98 0.80 -2.19
CA LYS A 170 17.33 1.53 -3.42
C LYS A 170 17.54 3.03 -3.19
N GLN A 171 16.77 3.64 -2.27
CA GLN A 171 16.97 5.03 -1.89
C GLN A 171 18.34 5.23 -1.23
N GLU A 172 18.67 4.38 -0.25
CA GLU A 172 19.93 4.43 0.48
C GLU A 172 21.12 4.26 -0.47
N MET A 173 21.03 3.28 -1.39
CA MET A 173 22.03 3.09 -2.45
C MET A 173 22.18 4.34 -3.32
N ALA A 174 21.08 4.94 -3.77
CA ALA A 174 21.12 6.13 -4.60
C ALA A 174 21.77 7.34 -3.88
N LEU A 175 21.48 7.52 -2.59
CA LEU A 175 22.10 8.57 -1.76
C LEU A 175 23.60 8.33 -1.57
N MET A 176 23.99 7.08 -1.34
CA MET A 176 25.41 6.71 -1.24
C MET A 176 26.15 6.97 -2.55
N LEU A 177 25.57 6.61 -3.71
CA LEU A 177 26.18 6.88 -5.01
C LEU A 177 26.31 8.37 -5.30
N ASP A 178 25.31 9.18 -4.94
CA ASP A 178 25.37 10.64 -5.06
C ASP A 178 26.50 11.24 -4.20
N GLN A 179 26.61 10.80 -2.95
CA GLN A 179 27.71 11.24 -2.08
C GLN A 179 29.08 10.79 -2.60
N THR A 180 29.19 9.57 -3.09
CA THR A 180 30.42 9.04 -3.70
C THR A 180 30.82 9.84 -4.93
N SER A 181 29.84 10.21 -5.76
CA SER A 181 30.06 11.07 -6.92
C SER A 181 30.58 12.45 -6.50
N LYS A 182 30.03 13.05 -5.44
CA LYS A 182 30.51 14.34 -4.91
C LYS A 182 31.94 14.26 -4.40
N ASN A 183 32.26 13.22 -3.63
CA ASN A 183 33.61 13.00 -3.10
C ASN A 183 34.63 12.82 -4.24
N LEU A 184 34.28 12.05 -5.28
CA LEU A 184 35.14 11.88 -6.47
C LEU A 184 35.25 13.15 -7.30
N ALA A 185 34.18 13.96 -7.39
CA ALA A 185 34.23 15.26 -8.04
C ALA A 185 35.26 16.15 -7.35
N GLU A 186 35.11 16.35 -6.04
CA GLU A 186 36.01 17.18 -5.24
C GLU A 186 37.47 16.71 -5.36
N PHE A 187 37.69 15.39 -5.28
CA PHE A 187 39.01 14.80 -5.44
C PHE A 187 39.59 15.03 -6.85
N CYS A 188 38.81 14.78 -7.91
CA CYS A 188 39.29 14.90 -9.28
C CYS A 188 39.40 16.35 -9.78
N THR A 189 38.84 17.35 -9.08
CA THR A 189 38.76 18.74 -9.58
C THR A 189 39.25 19.84 -8.60
N SER A 190 39.96 19.52 -7.52
CA SER A 190 40.25 20.50 -6.44
C SER A 190 41.14 21.70 -6.82
N THR A 191 42.00 21.59 -7.85
CA THR A 191 42.87 22.70 -8.32
C THR A 191 43.27 22.59 -9.78
N THR A 192 43.54 21.37 -10.25
CA THR A 192 43.69 20.99 -11.67
C THR A 192 42.88 19.73 -11.87
N GLN A 193 42.32 19.51 -13.06
CA GLN A 193 41.59 18.27 -13.29
C GLN A 193 42.58 17.10 -13.30
N ILE A 194 42.53 16.24 -12.27
CA ILE A 194 43.43 15.09 -12.10
C ILE A 194 42.89 13.87 -12.83
N CYS A 195 41.57 13.68 -12.77
CA CYS A 195 40.90 12.50 -13.27
C CYS A 195 39.51 12.81 -13.85
N SER A 196 38.99 11.80 -14.55
CA SER A 196 37.56 11.62 -14.83
C SER A 196 37.08 10.38 -14.10
N TYR A 197 35.79 10.30 -13.80
CA TYR A 197 35.26 9.17 -13.04
C TYR A 197 33.87 8.75 -13.52
N THR A 198 33.49 7.53 -13.13
CA THR A 198 32.15 6.99 -13.31
C THR A 198 31.77 6.23 -12.04
N VAL A 199 30.56 6.48 -11.56
CA VAL A 199 30.00 5.86 -10.36
C VAL A 199 28.85 4.93 -10.78
N SER A 200 28.88 3.70 -10.28
CA SER A 200 27.82 2.71 -10.50
C SER A 200 27.64 1.84 -9.26
N GLU A 201 26.52 1.13 -9.16
CA GLU A 201 26.20 0.24 -8.03
C GLU A 201 27.26 -0.85 -7.78
N SER A 202 27.98 -1.29 -8.82
CA SER A 202 28.93 -2.40 -8.72
C SER A 202 30.40 -1.98 -8.74
N ARG A 203 30.70 -0.78 -9.27
CA ARG A 203 32.08 -0.37 -9.53
C ARG A 203 32.24 1.14 -9.65
N LEU A 204 33.28 1.67 -9.02
CA LEU A 204 33.84 2.99 -9.26
C LEU A 204 34.96 2.87 -10.29
N VAL A 205 34.96 3.73 -11.30
CA VAL A 205 36.04 3.78 -12.29
C VAL A 205 36.62 5.18 -12.27
N VAL A 206 37.91 5.29 -11.97
CA VAL A 206 38.66 6.55 -11.99
C VAL A 206 39.70 6.45 -13.09
N ARG A 207 39.67 7.36 -14.05
CA ARG A 207 40.64 7.45 -15.14
C ARG A 207 41.49 8.70 -14.96
N LEU A 208 42.78 8.49 -14.72
CA LEU A 208 43.75 9.59 -14.61
C LEU A 208 43.90 10.31 -15.95
N ARG A 209 44.07 11.63 -15.91
CA ARG A 209 44.30 12.41 -17.13
C ARG A 209 45.77 12.33 -17.57
N ALA A 210 45.98 12.50 -18.88
CA ALA A 210 47.30 12.39 -19.49
C ALA A 210 48.25 13.51 -19.06
N ASP A 211 47.75 14.72 -18.87
CA ASP A 211 48.51 15.88 -18.39
C ASP A 211 48.98 15.72 -16.94
N TYR A 212 48.13 15.17 -16.08
CA TYR A 212 48.50 14.81 -14.72
C TYR A 212 49.66 13.78 -14.72
N LEU A 213 49.50 12.68 -15.45
CA LEU A 213 50.56 11.65 -15.52
C LEU A 213 51.85 12.16 -16.19
N ALA A 214 51.76 13.02 -17.20
CA ALA A 214 52.93 13.65 -17.80
C ALA A 214 53.67 14.54 -16.79
N THR A 215 52.93 15.26 -15.94
CA THR A 215 53.51 16.08 -14.88
C THR A 215 54.23 15.24 -13.83
N VAL A 216 53.60 14.15 -13.37
CA VAL A 216 54.22 13.17 -12.45
C VAL A 216 55.53 12.61 -13.04
N ARG A 217 55.50 12.13 -14.30
CA ARG A 217 56.68 11.58 -14.98
C ARG A 217 57.80 12.61 -15.13
N ARG A 218 57.47 13.86 -15.48
CA ARG A 218 58.45 14.94 -15.63
C ARG A 218 59.12 15.27 -14.30
N LEU A 219 58.35 15.39 -13.22
CA LEU A 219 58.88 15.68 -11.89
C LEU A 219 59.82 14.56 -11.41
N ASP A 220 59.46 13.30 -11.64
CA ASP A 220 60.30 12.16 -11.31
C ASP A 220 61.65 12.17 -12.07
N GLN A 221 61.61 12.41 -13.39
CA GLN A 221 62.80 12.53 -14.23
C GLN A 221 63.71 13.70 -13.80
N GLN A 222 63.13 14.86 -13.47
CA GLN A 222 63.88 16.03 -12.98
C GLN A 222 64.53 15.74 -11.64
N ALA A 223 63.82 15.10 -10.71
CA ALA A 223 64.35 14.73 -9.41
C ALA A 223 65.51 13.72 -9.56
N ALA A 224 65.41 12.80 -10.52
CA ALA A 224 66.49 11.88 -10.86
C ALA A 224 67.73 12.55 -11.44
N ALA A 225 67.56 13.46 -12.40
CA ALA A 225 68.67 14.20 -13.01
C ALA A 225 69.38 15.10 -11.99
N ASN A 226 68.63 15.73 -11.09
CA ASN A 226 69.16 16.68 -10.10
C ASN A 226 69.59 16.03 -8.79
N LYS A 227 69.49 14.69 -8.66
CA LYS A 227 69.71 13.94 -7.40
C LYS A 227 68.92 14.51 -6.21
N SER A 228 67.75 15.09 -6.47
CA SER A 228 66.90 15.70 -5.44
C SER A 228 66.11 14.62 -4.70
N VAL A 229 66.60 14.23 -3.52
CA VAL A 229 65.92 13.26 -2.65
C VAL A 229 64.59 13.82 -2.15
N GLU A 230 64.55 15.11 -1.80
CA GLU A 230 63.35 15.76 -1.26
C GLU A 230 62.19 15.75 -2.26
N THR A 231 62.44 16.08 -3.53
CA THR A 231 61.42 16.07 -4.58
C THR A 231 60.86 14.66 -4.82
N ARG A 232 61.70 13.62 -4.75
CA ARG A 232 61.25 12.23 -4.85
C ARG A 232 60.33 11.85 -3.68
N VAL A 233 60.72 12.18 -2.45
CA VAL A 233 59.91 11.91 -1.25
C VAL A 233 58.57 12.63 -1.32
N GLN A 234 58.53 13.90 -1.72
CA GLN A 234 57.29 14.66 -1.88
C GLN A 234 56.37 14.06 -2.96
N LEU A 235 56.94 13.62 -4.09
CA LEU A 235 56.18 12.97 -5.15
C LEU A 235 55.59 11.62 -4.70
N GLU A 236 56.39 10.79 -4.03
CA GLU A 236 55.92 9.52 -3.45
C GLU A 236 54.81 9.75 -2.41
N GLN A 237 54.97 10.74 -1.53
CA GLN A 237 53.94 11.12 -0.55
C GLN A 237 52.65 11.58 -1.24
N HIS A 238 52.75 12.38 -2.31
CA HIS A 238 51.59 12.83 -3.08
C HIS A 238 50.85 11.66 -3.75
N LEU A 239 51.58 10.74 -4.40
CA LEU A 239 51.01 9.55 -5.04
C LEU A 239 50.39 8.60 -4.03
N LYS A 240 51.04 8.39 -2.88
CA LYS A 240 50.51 7.60 -1.78
C LYS A 240 49.22 8.20 -1.24
N SER A 241 49.21 9.49 -0.93
CA SER A 241 48.02 10.22 -0.46
C SER A 241 46.87 10.16 -1.47
N THR A 242 47.17 10.24 -2.76
CA THR A 242 46.20 10.09 -3.86
C THR A 242 45.55 8.70 -3.84
N ILE A 243 46.36 7.64 -3.75
CA ILE A 243 45.86 6.26 -3.69
C ILE A 243 45.05 6.03 -2.41
N ASP A 244 45.55 6.49 -1.27
CA ASP A 244 44.89 6.31 0.03
C ASP A 244 43.54 7.05 0.09
N ALA A 245 43.43 8.23 -0.52
CA ALA A 245 42.16 8.94 -0.66
C ALA A 245 41.15 8.17 -1.53
N LEU A 246 41.57 7.65 -2.69
CA LEU A 246 40.69 6.84 -3.55
C LEU A 246 40.24 5.53 -2.87
N LYS A 247 41.13 4.91 -2.09
CA LYS A 247 40.78 3.76 -1.24
C LYS A 247 39.73 4.13 -0.19
N SER A 248 39.93 5.23 0.52
CA SER A 248 38.99 5.70 1.54
C SER A 248 37.60 6.01 0.95
N ILE A 249 37.54 6.61 -0.24
CA ILE A 249 36.27 6.83 -0.96
C ILE A 249 35.59 5.49 -1.28
N SER A 250 36.36 4.51 -1.76
CA SER A 250 35.86 3.16 -2.05
C SER A 250 35.38 2.43 -0.78
N GLU A 251 36.13 2.52 0.32
CA GLU A 251 35.77 1.97 1.62
C GLU A 251 34.47 2.55 2.15
N SER A 252 34.34 3.88 2.12
CA SER A 252 33.14 4.58 2.57
C SER A 252 31.92 4.23 1.70
N ALA A 253 32.11 3.97 0.42
CA ALA A 253 31.03 3.60 -0.50
C ALA A 253 30.69 2.10 -0.43
N GLY A 254 31.60 1.26 0.08
CA GLY A 254 31.48 -0.20 -0.02
C GLY A 254 31.52 -0.73 -1.47
N ILE A 255 32.02 0.06 -2.42
CA ILE A 255 32.07 -0.28 -3.85
C ILE A 255 33.52 -0.38 -4.29
N ALA A 256 33.88 -1.46 -4.99
CA ALA A 256 35.21 -1.65 -5.57
C ALA A 256 35.58 -0.53 -6.56
N ILE A 257 36.85 -0.12 -6.56
CA ILE A 257 37.38 0.94 -7.42
C ILE A 257 38.48 0.42 -8.35
N ASP A 258 38.38 0.77 -9.62
CA ASP A 258 39.47 0.62 -10.60
C ASP A 258 40.09 1.99 -10.88
N VAL A 259 41.41 2.07 -10.80
CA VAL A 259 42.19 3.23 -11.26
C VAL A 259 42.82 2.88 -12.60
N LEU A 260 42.50 3.67 -13.62
CA LEU A 260 42.93 3.48 -15.00
C LEU A 260 43.87 4.60 -15.44
N ASP A 261 44.77 4.28 -16.36
CA ASP A 261 45.53 5.26 -17.12
C ASP A 261 44.66 5.90 -18.23
N PRO A 262 45.17 6.93 -18.94
CA PRO A 262 44.44 7.59 -20.02
C PRO A 262 44.08 6.67 -21.19
N ALA A 263 44.83 5.59 -21.41
CA ALA A 263 44.57 4.58 -22.44
C ALA A 263 43.54 3.52 -21.98
N GLY A 264 43.10 3.56 -20.72
CA GLY A 264 42.17 2.61 -20.13
C GLY A 264 42.81 1.36 -19.54
N GLN A 265 44.15 1.29 -19.46
CA GLN A 265 44.84 0.21 -18.77
C GLN A 265 44.70 0.36 -17.26
N ARG A 266 44.47 -0.74 -16.56
CA ARG A 266 44.30 -0.74 -15.10
C ARG A 266 45.65 -0.56 -14.41
N LEU A 267 45.77 0.51 -13.64
CA LEU A 267 46.93 0.83 -12.81
C LEU A 267 46.79 0.24 -11.40
N ALA A 268 45.58 0.29 -10.85
CA ALA A 268 45.29 -0.27 -9.53
C ALA A 268 43.83 -0.72 -9.44
N GLN A 269 43.58 -1.64 -8.52
CA GLN A 269 42.24 -2.05 -8.11
C GLN A 269 42.20 -2.12 -6.58
N TYR A 270 41.07 -1.74 -6.02
CA TYR A 270 40.81 -1.91 -4.60
C TYR A 270 39.37 -2.40 -4.38
N THR A 271 39.21 -3.35 -3.46
CA THR A 271 37.93 -3.93 -3.07
C THR A 271 37.75 -3.72 -1.56
N PRO A 272 36.71 -3.00 -1.13
CA PRO A 272 36.43 -2.79 0.30
C PRO A 272 36.21 -4.10 1.06
N GLY A 273 36.69 -4.16 2.31
CA GLY A 273 36.45 -5.27 3.23
C GLY A 273 37.23 -6.57 2.95
N GLY A 274 38.27 -6.50 2.11
CA GLY A 274 39.25 -7.57 1.92
C GLY A 274 40.30 -7.65 3.02
#